data_AF-A0A534KWA9-F1
#
_entry.id   AF-A0A534KWA9-F1
#
_cell.length_a   1.000
_cell.length_b   1.000
_cell.length_c   1.000
_cell.angle_alpha   90.00
_cell.angle_beta   90.00
_cell.angle_gamma   90.00
#
_symmetry.space_group_name_H-M   'P 1'
#
loop_
_entity.id
_entity.type
_entity.pdbx_description
1 polymer ?
#
loop_
_entity_poly.entity_id
_entity_poly.type
_entity_poly.pdbx_seq_one_letter_code
_entity_poly.pdbx_strand_id
1 'polypeptide(L)' 'MDAAFLARLLDQGTSFVLVFGLGPHGLDDRDVLPLGLYHFDLTGRGIILETATAIGAAPALIAAHLSP' A
#
# COMPACT_ATOMS: atom_id res chain seq x y z
N MET A 1 0.18 8.31 0.92
CA MET A 1 -1.27 8.14 0.61
C MET A 1 -1.86 7.14 1.58
N ASP A 2 -3.17 7.18 1.80
CA ASP A 2 -3.90 6.31 2.71
C ASP A 2 -4.82 5.32 1.96
N ALA A 3 -5.51 4.45 2.70
CA ALA A 3 -6.37 3.43 2.12
C ALA A 3 -7.61 4.02 1.40
N ALA A 4 -8.17 5.11 1.94
CA ALA A 4 -9.32 5.78 1.34
C ALA A 4 -9.00 6.37 -0.04
N PHE A 5 -7.81 6.95 -0.20
CA PHE A 5 -7.34 7.43 -1.50
C PHE A 5 -7.23 6.28 -2.53
N LEU A 6 -6.65 5.14 -2.12
CA LEU A 6 -6.51 3.98 -3.01
C LEU A 6 -7.86 3.34 -3.36
N ALA A 7 -8.80 3.26 -2.42
CA ALA A 7 -10.16 2.79 -2.67
C ALA A 7 -10.86 3.64 -3.73
N ARG A 8 -10.73 4.96 -3.64
CA ARG A 8 -11.28 5.87 -4.65
C ARG A 8 -10.67 5.64 -6.04
N LEU A 9 -9.36 5.37 -6.13
CA LEU A 9 -8.74 5.04 -7.42
C LEU A 9 -9.35 3.77 -8.03
N LEU A 10 -9.59 2.73 -7.21
CA LEU A 10 -10.27 1.51 -7.65
C LEU A 10 -11.70 1.79 -8.12
N ASP A 11 -12.48 2.56 -7.35
CA ASP A 11 -13.86 2.94 -7.71
C ASP A 11 -13.92 3.71 -9.03
N GLN A 12 -12.85 4.46 -9.37
CA GLN A 12 -12.71 5.17 -10.64
C GLN A 12 -12.21 4.28 -11.80
N GLY A 13 -12.08 2.97 -11.58
CA GLY A 13 -11.61 2.00 -12.58
C GLY A 13 -10.10 2.01 -12.80
N THR A 14 -9.31 2.60 -11.88
CA THR A 14 -7.85 2.61 -11.98
C THR A 14 -7.27 1.36 -11.31
N SER A 15 -6.52 0.57 -12.06
CA SER A 15 -5.74 -0.55 -11.51
C SER A 15 -4.38 -0.07 -10.99
N PHE A 16 -3.91 -0.67 -9.90
CA PHE A 16 -2.55 -0.46 -9.38
C PHE A 16 -1.94 -1.76 -8.87
N VAL A 17 -0.62 -1.77 -8.76
CA VAL A 17 0.16 -2.86 -8.18
C VAL A 17 0.71 -2.39 -6.84
N LEU A 18 0.48 -3.18 -5.79
CA LEU A 18 1.15 -2.99 -4.51
C LEU A 18 2.46 -3.78 -4.52
N VAL A 19 3.55 -3.10 -4.19
CA VAL A 19 4.89 -3.70 -4.10
C VAL A 19 5.29 -3.72 -2.63
N PHE A 20 5.62 -4.91 -2.12
CA PHE A 20 6.06 -5.09 -0.74
C PHE A 20 7.51 -5.55 -0.72
N GLY A 21 8.32 -4.90 0.12
CA GLY A 21 9.68 -5.33 0.37
C GLY A 21 9.70 -6.61 1.21
N LEU A 22 10.53 -7.57 0.82
CA LEU A 22 10.69 -8.83 1.54
C LEU A 22 11.87 -8.73 2.51
N GLY A 23 11.59 -8.97 3.80
CA GLY A 23 12.62 -9.04 4.84
C GLY A 23 12.89 -7.70 5.54
N PRO A 24 13.90 -7.66 6.41
CA PRO A 24 14.07 -6.59 7.40
C PRO A 24 14.42 -5.22 6.80
N HIS A 25 14.93 -5.19 5.56
CA HIS A 25 15.33 -3.96 4.88
C HIS A 25 14.22 -3.36 4.00
N GLY A 26 13.09 -4.06 3.80
CA GLY A 26 11.99 -3.56 2.98
C GLY A 26 12.35 -3.42 1.50
N LEU A 27 11.88 -2.35 0.86
CA LEU A 27 12.14 -2.05 -0.55
C LEU A 27 13.47 -1.31 -0.71
N ASP A 28 14.20 -1.59 -1.78
CA ASP A 28 15.40 -0.83 -2.13
C ASP A 28 15.06 0.64 -2.40
N ASP A 29 15.79 1.54 -1.76
CA ASP A 29 15.52 2.97 -1.74
C ASP A 29 16.04 3.71 -2.98
N ARG A 30 16.96 3.10 -3.73
CA ARG A 30 17.57 3.68 -4.93
C ARG A 30 16.86 3.24 -6.20
N ASP A 31 16.48 1.97 -6.26
CA ASP A 31 15.98 1.37 -7.49
C ASP A 31 14.46 1.15 -7.49
N VAL A 32 13.86 0.86 -6.32
CA VAL A 32 12.45 0.45 -6.26
C VAL A 32 11.55 1.57 -5.73
N LEU A 33 11.93 2.25 -4.64
CA LEU A 33 11.12 3.35 -4.11
C LEU A 33 10.85 4.45 -5.15
N PRO A 34 11.80 4.89 -5.99
CA PRO A 34 11.54 5.94 -6.97
C PRO A 34 10.57 5.55 -8.10
N LEU A 35 10.31 4.25 -8.31
CA LEU A 35 9.37 3.78 -9.32
C LEU A 35 7.90 3.92 -8.87
N GLY A 36 7.68 4.06 -7.57
CA GLY A 36 6.34 4.17 -7.00
C GLY A 36 5.71 5.54 -7.30
N LEU A 37 4.59 5.54 -8.04
CA LEU A 37 3.78 6.75 -8.20
C LEU A 37 3.17 7.22 -6.86
N TYR A 38 2.95 6.27 -5.94
CA TYR A 38 2.39 6.51 -4.63
C TYR A 38 3.10 5.67 -3.58
N HIS A 39 3.32 6.25 -2.39
CA HIS A 39 3.75 5.54 -1.21
C HIS A 39 2.56 5.39 -0.25
N PHE A 40 2.14 4.16 -0.01
CA PHE A 40 1.00 3.85 0.85
C PHE A 40 1.47 3.68 2.31
N ASP A 41 1.04 4.59 3.19
CA ASP A 41 1.17 4.36 4.63
C ASP A 41 -0.05 3.57 5.10
N LEU A 42 0.17 2.26 5.22
CA LEU A 42 -0.83 1.30 5.63
C LEU A 42 -1.39 1.59 7.03
N THR A 43 -0.60 2.22 7.89
CA THR A 43 -0.95 2.45 9.30
C THR A 43 -1.58 3.81 9.55
N GLY A 44 -1.40 4.76 8.61
CA GLY A 44 -1.71 6.18 8.81
C GLY A 44 -0.91 6.84 9.93
N ARG A 45 0.15 6.16 10.42
CA ARG A 45 0.95 6.54 11.60
C ARG A 45 2.46 6.45 11.34
N GLY A 46 2.89 6.17 10.11
CA GLY A 46 4.29 5.98 9.76
C GLY A 46 4.96 4.77 10.43
N ILE A 47 4.18 3.75 10.83
CA ILE A 47 4.71 2.55 11.48
C ILE A 47 5.00 1.48 10.43
N ILE A 48 6.19 0.89 10.49
CA ILE A 48 6.57 -0.25 9.66
C ILE A 48 6.00 -1.53 10.26
N LEU A 49 5.32 -2.32 9.43
CA LEU A 49 4.81 -3.64 9.80
C LEU A 49 5.73 -4.74 9.29
N GLU A 50 5.64 -5.91 9.92
CA GLU A 50 6.18 -7.15 9.36
C GLU A 50 5.52 -7.45 8.00
N THR A 51 6.27 -8.00 7.05
CA THR A 51 5.88 -8.11 5.65
C THR A 51 4.58 -8.90 5.44
N ALA A 52 4.40 -10.07 6.08
CA ALA A 52 3.19 -10.86 5.96
C ALA A 52 1.97 -10.11 6.54
N THR A 53 2.16 -9.41 7.65
CA THR A 53 1.14 -8.53 8.24
C THR A 53 0.73 -7.43 7.25
N ALA A 54 1.70 -6.77 6.61
CA ALA A 54 1.44 -5.72 5.63
C ALA A 54 0.67 -6.24 4.41
N ILE A 55 1.08 -7.40 3.87
CA ILE A 55 0.43 -8.05 2.72
C ILE A 55 -1.03 -8.39 3.02
N GLY A 56 -1.32 -8.91 4.22
CA GLY A 56 -2.68 -9.24 4.62
C GLY A 56 -3.55 -8.02 4.88
N ALA A 57 -3.02 -7.02 5.60
CA ALA A 57 -3.79 -5.86 6.03
C ALA A 57 -4.08 -4.87 4.89
N ALA A 58 -3.15 -4.69 3.93
CA ALA A 58 -3.31 -3.73 2.84
C ALA A 58 -4.59 -3.90 2.00
N PRO A 59 -4.89 -5.08 1.40
CA PRO A 59 -6.11 -5.26 0.63
C PRO A 59 -7.36 -5.15 1.51
N ALA A 60 -7.31 -5.64 2.77
CA ALA A 60 -8.45 -5.57 3.68
C ALA A 60 -8.81 -4.12 4.05
N LEU A 61 -7.82 -3.27 4.32
CA LEU A 61 -8.03 -1.86 4.61
C LEU A 61 -8.55 -1.08 3.41
N ILE A 62 -8.01 -1.34 2.20
CA ILE A 62 -8.53 -0.71 0.98
C ILE A 62 -9.98 -1.13 0.75
N ALA A 63 -10.29 -2.43 0.88
CA ALA A 63 -11.63 -2.96 0.69
C ALA A 63 -12.67 -2.38 1.66
N ALA A 64 -12.27 -2.09 2.90
CA ALA A 64 -13.15 -1.47 3.91
C ALA A 64 -13.59 -0.04 3.53
N HIS A 65 -12.93 0.59 2.56
CA HIS A 65 -13.23 1.93 2.07
C HIS A 65 -13.84 1.96 0.67
N LEU A 66 -14.06 0.79 0.03
CA LEU A 66 -14.73 0.74 -1.26
C LEU A 66 -16.21 1.14 -1.12
N SER A 67 -16.74 1.78 -2.16
CA SER A 67 -18.17 2.04 -2.26
C SER A 67 -18.95 0.71 -2.32
N PRO A 68 -20.14 0.62 -1.69
CA PRO A 68 -20.94 -0.60 -1.66
C PRO A 68 -21.54 -0.99 -3.03
#